data_AF-A0A520K0D0-F1
#
_entry.id   AF-A0A520K0D0-F1
#
_cell.length_a   1.000
_cell.length_b   1.000
_cell.length_c   1.000
_cell.angle_alpha   90.00
_cell.angle_beta   90.00
_cell.angle_gamma   90.00
#
_symmetry.space_group_name_H-M   'P 1'
#
loop_
_entity.id
_entity.type
_entity.pdbx_description
1 polymer ?
#
loop_
_entity_poly.entity_id
_entity_poly.type
_entity_poly.pdbx_seq_one_letter_code
_entity_poly.pdbx_strand_id
1 'polypeptide(L)' 'MDITNLSEFQDAVDAGEKEFSEVSKSIAGLEESEYQDNEAYMSNFYERIHLFMDKTTELVTSYREYIAALEDACTEQEE' A
#
# COMPACT_ATOMS: atom_id res chain seq x y z
N MET A 1 17.65 -19.31 -4.01
CA MET A 1 16.72 -18.47 -3.24
C MET A 1 15.92 -19.36 -2.29
N ASP A 2 15.86 -19.02 -0.99
CA ASP A 2 15.14 -19.80 0.01
C ASP A 2 13.63 -19.47 -0.07
N ILE A 3 12.76 -20.49 -0.03
CA ILE A 3 11.28 -20.35 -0.15
C ILE A 3 10.74 -19.40 0.94
N THR A 4 11.45 -19.30 2.05
CA THR A 4 11.15 -18.38 3.15
C THR A 4 11.15 -16.91 2.73
N ASN A 5 12.07 -16.50 1.85
CA ASN A 5 12.13 -15.10 1.38
C ASN A 5 10.92 -14.75 0.49
N LEU A 6 10.43 -15.70 -0.31
CA LEU A 6 9.29 -15.46 -1.20
C LEU A 6 7.99 -15.27 -0.41
N SER A 7 7.80 -16.06 0.63
CA SER A 7 6.67 -15.93 1.55
C SER A 7 6.69 -14.59 2.28
N GLU A 8 7.86 -14.12 2.71
CA GLU A 8 8.00 -12.81 3.38
C GLU A 8 7.61 -11.64 2.47
N PHE A 9 8.02 -11.67 1.19
CA PHE A 9 7.61 -10.65 0.22
C PHE A 9 6.13 -10.70 -0.10
N GLN A 10 5.53 -11.89 -0.17
CA GLN A 10 4.08 -12.04 -0.33
C GLN A 10 3.32 -11.45 0.86
N ASP A 11 3.74 -11.77 2.10
CA ASP A 11 3.14 -11.24 3.32
C ASP A 11 3.23 -9.71 3.38
N ALA A 12 4.34 -9.13 2.90
CA ALA A 12 4.51 -7.68 2.81
C ALA A 12 3.53 -7.04 1.81
N VAL A 13 3.30 -7.68 0.65
CA VAL A 13 2.30 -7.24 -0.32
C VAL A 13 0.89 -7.30 0.29
N ASP A 14 0.52 -8.42 0.90
CA ASP A 14 -0.80 -8.61 1.52
C ASP A 14 -1.07 -7.57 2.62
N ALA A 15 -0.07 -7.28 3.45
CA ALA A 15 -0.14 -6.23 4.45
C ALA A 15 -0.32 -4.84 3.81
N GLY A 16 0.48 -4.54 2.77
CA GLY A 16 0.39 -3.29 2.03
C GLY A 16 -0.96 -3.07 1.35
N GLU A 17 -1.55 -4.11 0.75
CA GLU A 17 -2.89 -4.05 0.14
C GLU A 17 -3.96 -3.72 1.17
N LYS A 18 -3.87 -4.31 2.36
CA LYS A 18 -4.80 -4.05 3.46
C LYS A 18 -4.69 -2.60 3.92
N GLU A 19 -3.48 -2.11 4.18
CA GLU A 19 -3.25 -0.72 4.59
C GLU A 19 -3.72 0.28 3.53
N PHE A 20 -3.41 0.03 2.26
CA PHE A 20 -3.90 0.82 1.14
C PHE A 20 -5.44 0.83 1.08
N SER A 21 -6.09 -0.31 1.29
CA SER A 21 -7.56 -0.42 1.34
C SER A 21 -8.16 0.39 2.48
N GLU A 22 -7.56 0.34 3.67
CA GLU A 22 -8.02 1.08 4.85
C GLU A 22 -7.90 2.58 4.63
N VAL A 23 -6.77 3.06 4.10
CA VAL A 23 -6.59 4.49 3.79
C VAL A 23 -7.54 4.94 2.68
N SER A 24 -7.72 4.14 1.62
CA SER A 24 -8.68 4.43 0.55
C SER A 24 -10.11 4.60 1.07
N LYS A 25 -10.54 3.69 1.97
CA LYS A 25 -11.85 3.78 2.63
C LYS A 25 -11.95 4.99 3.54
N SER A 26 -10.87 5.35 4.22
CA SER A 26 -10.83 6.54 5.07
C SER A 26 -11.06 7.82 4.27
N ILE A 27 -10.55 7.92 3.04
CA ILE A 27 -10.82 9.07 2.15
C ILE A 27 -12.26 9.01 1.64
N ALA A 28 -12.72 7.85 1.18
CA ALA A 28 -14.06 7.68 0.63
C ALA A 28 -15.17 7.97 1.65
N GLY A 29 -14.90 7.75 2.94
CA GLY A 29 -15.82 8.05 4.04
C GLY A 29 -15.73 9.48 4.57
N LEU A 30 -14.93 10.37 3.97
CA LEU A 30 -14.93 11.78 4.36
C LEU A 30 -16.19 12.48 3.88
N GLU A 31 -16.92 13.09 4.81
CA GLU A 31 -18.08 13.94 4.52
C GLU A 31 -17.84 15.35 5.05
N GLU A 32 -17.96 16.36 4.19
CA GLU A 32 -17.78 17.78 4.57
C GLU A 32 -18.74 18.20 5.70
N SER A 33 -19.93 17.60 5.77
CA SER A 33 -20.95 17.86 6.80
C SER A 33 -20.54 17.43 8.22
N GLU A 34 -19.50 16.62 8.38
CA GLU A 34 -19.00 16.20 9.70
C GLU A 34 -18.06 17.24 10.33
N TYR A 35 -17.70 18.30 9.60
CA TYR A 35 -16.73 19.31 10.02
C TYR A 35 -17.38 20.63 10.40
N GLN A 36 -16.76 21.35 11.35
CA GLN A 36 -17.24 22.64 11.83
C GLN A 36 -17.10 23.75 10.77
N ASP A 37 -16.10 23.64 9.91
CA ASP A 37 -15.86 24.52 8.78
C ASP A 37 -15.08 23.80 7.66
N ASN A 38 -15.00 24.46 6.50
CA ASN A 38 -14.31 23.94 5.32
C ASN A 38 -12.78 23.85 5.51
N GLU A 39 -12.18 24.69 6.35
CA GLU A 39 -10.73 24.65 6.57
C GLU A 39 -10.34 23.35 7.30
N ALA A 40 -11.10 22.97 8.33
CA ALA A 40 -10.94 21.72 9.04
C ALA A 40 -11.17 20.49 8.13
N TYR A 41 -12.19 20.52 7.27
CA TYR A 41 -12.43 19.48 6.27
C TYR A 41 -11.25 19.35 5.30
N MET A 42 -10.83 20.47 4.67
CA MET A 42 -9.76 20.48 3.68
C MET A 42 -8.43 20.05 4.29
N SER A 43 -8.11 20.47 5.52
CA SER A 43 -6.91 20.02 6.23
C SER A 43 -6.91 18.50 6.41
N ASN A 44 -8.02 17.91 6.85
CA ASN A 44 -8.12 16.47 7.04
C ASN A 44 -8.08 15.71 5.71
N PHE A 45 -8.75 16.23 4.68
CA PHE A 45 -8.73 15.67 3.34
C PHE A 45 -7.30 15.60 2.78
N TYR A 46 -6.54 16.70 2.86
CA TYR A 46 -5.15 16.72 2.37
C TYR A 46 -4.25 15.78 3.16
N GLU A 47 -4.39 15.70 4.48
CA GLU A 47 -3.65 14.76 5.31
C GLU A 47 -3.89 13.30 4.86
N ARG A 48 -5.15 12.92 4.63
CA ARG A 48 -5.48 11.57 4.16
C ARG A 48 -5.01 11.31 2.73
N ILE A 49 -5.06 12.30 1.84
CA ILE A 49 -4.52 12.18 0.48
C ILE A 49 -3.01 11.97 0.48
N HIS A 50 -2.27 12.71 1.32
CA HIS A 50 -0.83 12.50 1.46
C HIS A 50 -0.51 11.09 1.98
N LEU A 51 -1.22 10.65 3.01
CA LEU A 51 -1.08 9.28 3.51
C LEU A 51 -1.41 8.23 2.44
N PHE A 52 -2.44 8.46 1.63
CA PHE A 52 -2.78 7.58 0.50
C PHE A 52 -1.66 7.49 -0.53
N MET A 53 -1.05 8.62 -0.88
CA MET A 53 0.08 8.63 -1.81
C MET A 53 1.29 7.87 -1.25
N ASP A 54 1.58 8.02 0.04
CA ASP A 54 2.66 7.31 0.71
C ASP A 54 2.41 5.80 0.70
N LYS A 55 1.20 5.37 1.12
CA LYS A 55 0.81 3.94 1.12
C LYS A 55 0.76 3.33 -0.28
N THR A 56 0.36 4.11 -1.29
CA THR A 56 0.44 3.67 -2.68
C THR A 56 1.89 3.40 -3.10
N THR A 57 2.81 4.28 -2.72
CA THR A 57 4.24 4.14 -3.05
C THR A 57 4.87 2.93 -2.35
N GLU A 58 4.53 2.72 -1.07
CA GLU A 58 4.96 1.54 -0.30
C GLU A 58 4.44 0.24 -0.92
N LEU A 59 3.15 0.19 -1.29
CA LEU A 59 2.55 -0.98 -1.93
C LEU A 59 3.20 -1.29 -3.29
N VAL A 60 3.44 -0.27 -4.12
CA VAL A 60 4.13 -0.43 -5.41
C VAL A 60 5.55 -0.97 -5.20
N THR A 61 6.24 -0.51 -4.17
CA THR A 61 7.58 -1.02 -3.84
C THR A 61 7.52 -2.48 -3.44
N SER A 62 6.58 -2.86 -2.57
CA SER A 62 6.39 -4.25 -2.13
C SER A 62 6.09 -5.20 -3.30
N TYR A 63 5.23 -4.79 -4.24
CA TYR A 63 5.00 -5.59 -5.46
C TYR A 63 6.25 -5.74 -6.32
N ARG A 64 7.08 -4.70 -6.45
CA ARG A 64 8.31 -4.77 -7.24
C ARG A 64 9.31 -5.74 -6.63
N GLU A 65 9.47 -5.70 -5.31
CA GLU A 65 10.34 -6.63 -4.59
C GLU A 65 9.84 -8.07 -4.71
N TYR A 66 8.52 -8.27 -4.57
CA TYR A 66 7.93 -9.59 -4.74
C TYR A 66 8.09 -10.14 -6.17
N ILE A 67 7.87 -9.31 -7.20
CA ILE A 67 8.09 -9.69 -8.60
C ILE A 67 9.54 -10.04 -8.84
N ALA A 68 10.50 -9.24 -8.36
CA ALA A 68 11.92 -9.54 -8.52
C ALA A 68 12.30 -10.88 -7.87
N ALA A 69 11.76 -11.16 -6.67
CA ALA A 69 11.96 -12.45 -6.02
C ALA A 69 11.36 -13.62 -6.79
N LEU A 70 10.20 -13.45 -7.43
CA LEU A 70 9.60 -14.45 -8.32
C LEU A 70 10.46 -14.69 -9.56
N GLU A 71 10.98 -13.63 -10.18
CA GLU A 71 11.86 -13.70 -11.35
C GLU A 71 13.17 -14.43 -11.04
N ASP A 72 13.81 -14.12 -9.91
CA ASP A 72 15.02 -14.81 -9.44
C ASP A 72 14.76 -16.29 -9.17
N ALA A 73 13.65 -16.63 -8.50
CA ALA A 73 13.28 -18.02 -8.22
C ALA A 73 12.99 -18.82 -9.50
N CYS A 74 12.41 -18.20 -10.52
CA CYS A 74 12.21 -18.85 -11.82
C CYS A 74 13.53 -19.07 -12.57
N THR A 75 14.43 -18.09 -12.52
CA THR A 75 15.73 -18.15 -13.21
C THR A 75 16.63 -19.25 -12.63
N GLU A 76 16.66 -19.40 -11.30
CA GLU A 76 17.41 -20.49 -10.65
C GLU A 76 16.83 -21.90 -10.90
N GLN A 77 15.57 -22.02 -11.33
CA GLN A 77 14.97 -23.32 -11.70
C GLN A 77 15.33 -23.78 -13.11
N GLU A 78 15.78 -22.87 -13.98
CA GLU A 78 16.19 -23.17 -15.35
C GLU A 78 17.68 -23.59 -15.46
N GLU A 79 18.49 -23.34 -14.42
CA GLU A 79 19.90 -23.77 -14.30
C GLU A 79 20.07 -25.11 -13.56
#